data_AF-A0A2E2KJT7-F1
#
_entry.id   AF-A0A2E2KJT7-F1
#
_cell.length_a   1.000
_cell.length_b   1.000
_cell.length_c   1.000
_cell.angle_alpha   90.00
_cell.angle_beta   90.00
_cell.angle_gamma   90.00
#
_symmetry.space_group_name_H-M   'P 1'
#
loop_
_entity.id
_entity.type
_entity.pdbx_description
1 polymer ?
#
loop_
_entity_poly.entity_id
_entity_poly.type
_entity_poly.pdbx_seq_one_letter_code
_entity_poly.pdbx_strand_id
1 'polypeptide(L)' 'MENRTARLTLLIDPKKKSVFEKLCSAEDVTASQKVRQFIREYIEKELGADWKVEVFKEKK' A
#
# COMPACT_ATOMS: atom_id res chain seq x y z
N MET A 1 14.11 13.80 10.20
CA MET A 1 13.47 12.88 9.25
C MET A 1 12.07 13.38 9.04
N GLU A 2 11.80 14.00 7.89
CA GLU A 2 10.49 14.59 7.60
C GLU A 2 9.36 13.56 7.68
N ASN A 3 8.23 13.98 8.24
CA ASN A 3 7.01 13.21 8.47
C ASN A 3 6.33 12.76 7.16
N ARG A 4 6.98 11.92 6.35
CA ARG A 4 6.41 11.34 5.11
C ARG A 4 5.62 10.05 5.36
N THR A 5 5.25 9.78 6.61
CA THR A 5 4.47 8.59 6.99
C THR A 5 3.09 8.98 7.48
N ALA A 6 2.07 8.71 6.66
CA ALA A 6 0.67 8.77 7.06
C ALA A 6 0.17 7.37 7.48
N ARG A 7 -0.73 7.31 8.47
CA ARG A 7 -1.38 6.06 8.90
C ARG A 7 -2.70 5.89 8.15
N LEU A 8 -2.85 4.76 7.46
CA LEU A 8 -4.11 4.33 6.83
C LEU A 8 -4.73 3.23 7.70
N THR A 9 -5.94 3.49 8.20
CA THR A 9 -6.73 2.50 8.99
C THR A 9 -7.89 1.99 8.13
N LEU A 10 -8.00 0.68 8.00
CA LEU A 10 -9.03 0.01 7.20
C LEU A 10 -9.73 -1.04 8.06
N LEU A 11 -11.06 -1.08 7.99
CA LEU A 11 -11.83 -2.17 8.59
C LEU A 11 -12.00 -3.28 7.55
N ILE A 12 -11.70 -4.51 7.95
CA ILE A 12 -11.86 -5.70 7.13
C ILE A 12 -12.47 -6.81 7.99
N ASP A 13 -13.28 -7.65 7.35
CA ASP A 13 -13.84 -8.84 7.99
C ASP A 13 -12.72 -9.72 8.58
N PRO A 14 -12.88 -10.26 9.80
CA PRO A 14 -11.85 -11.03 10.49
C PRO A 14 -11.46 -12.32 9.75
N LYS A 15 -12.39 -12.98 9.04
CA LYS A 15 -12.07 -14.18 8.25
C LYS A 15 -11.22 -13.79 7.05
N LYS A 16 -11.56 -12.71 6.36
CA LYS A 16 -10.75 -12.19 5.24
C LYS A 16 -9.35 -11.78 5.70
N LYS A 17 -9.24 -11.11 6.85
CA LYS A 17 -7.93 -10.77 7.45
C LYS A 17 -7.08 -12.01 7.69
N SER A 18 -7.64 -13.05 8.32
CA SER A 18 -6.90 -14.27 8.62
C SER A 18 -6.40 -14.98 7.36
N VAL A 19 -7.22 -15.06 6.32
CA VAL A 19 -6.81 -15.64 5.03
C VAL A 19 -5.71 -14.79 4.38
N PHE A 20 -5.86 -13.47 4.39
CA PHE A 20 -4.87 -12.56 3.83
C PHE A 20 -3.51 -12.66 4.54
N GLU A 21 -3.51 -12.71 5.88
CA GLU A 21 -2.29 -12.86 6.67
C GLU A 21 -1.59 -14.20 6.41
N LYS A 22 -2.36 -15.29 6.24
CA LYS A 22 -1.80 -16.60 5.86
C LYS A 22 -1.14 -16.58 4.49
N LEU A 23 -1.78 -15.95 3.49
CA LEU A 23 -1.20 -15.80 2.15
C LEU A 23 0.07 -14.95 2.19
N CYS A 24 0.05 -13.84 2.91
CA CYS A 24 1.23 -12.98 3.08
C CYS A 24 2.38 -13.74 3.76
N SER A 25 2.09 -14.51 4.81
CA SER A 25 3.08 -15.32 5.51
C SER A 25 3.68 -16.43 4.64
N ALA A 26 2.93 -16.97 3.67
CA ALA A 26 3.44 -17.97 2.73
C ALA A 26 4.43 -17.38 1.71
N GLU A 27 4.38 -16.07 1.50
CA GLU A 27 5.28 -15.31 0.62
C GLU A 27 6.37 -14.54 1.39
N ASP A 28 6.56 -14.82 2.68
CA ASP A 28 7.51 -14.12 3.56
C ASP A 28 7.32 -12.58 3.61
N VAL A 29 6.07 -12.12 3.47
CA VAL A 29 5.72 -10.69 3.56
C VAL A 29 4.67 -10.43 4.63
N THR A 30 4.67 -9.22 5.18
CA THR A 30 3.60 -8.76 6.08
C THR A 30 2.41 -8.21 5.30
N ALA A 31 1.21 -8.29 5.88
CA ALA A 31 -0.01 -7.69 5.33
C ALA A 31 0.20 -6.21 4.95
N SER A 32 0.89 -5.44 5.80
CA SER A 32 1.19 -4.03 5.54
C SER A 32 2.12 -3.81 4.34
N GLN A 33 3.08 -4.70 4.10
CA GLN A 33 3.94 -4.64 2.90
C GLN A 33 3.12 -4.91 1.64
N LYS A 34 2.28 -5.94 1.65
CA LYS A 34 1.43 -6.31 0.52
C LYS A 34 0.38 -5.23 0.20
N VAL A 35 -0.24 -4.64 1.22
CA VAL A 35 -1.18 -3.52 1.03
C VAL A 35 -0.48 -2.30 0.42
N ARG A 36 0.75 -1.97 0.84
CA ARG A 36 1.52 -0.88 0.22
C ARG A 36 1.86 -1.16 -1.23
N GLN A 37 2.15 -2.41 -1.57
CA GLN A 37 2.35 -2.83 -2.96
C GLN A 37 1.07 -2.62 -3.78
N PHE A 38 -0.08 -3.09 -3.30
CA PHE A 38 -1.36 -2.92 -3.99
C PHE A 38 -1.74 -1.45 -4.18
N ILE A 39 -1.50 -0.60 -3.18
CA ILE A 39 -1.72 0.85 -3.30
C ILE A 39 -0.86 1.42 -4.44
N ARG A 40 0.43 1.06 -4.48
CA ARG A 40 1.34 1.51 -5.54
C ARG A 40 0.89 1.03 -6.92
N GLU A 41 0.58 -0.26 -7.06
CA GLU A 41 0.15 -0.85 -8.33
C GLU A 41 -1.16 -0.22 -8.83
N TYR A 42 -2.09 0.06 -7.91
CA TYR A 42 -3.33 0.76 -8.24
C TYR A 42 -3.06 2.18 -8.75
N ILE A 43 -2.23 2.95 -8.04
CA ILE A 43 -1.87 4.32 -8.46
C ILE A 43 -1.16 4.31 -9.82
N GLU A 44 -0.20 3.39 -10.01
CA GLU A 44 0.56 3.26 -11.25
C GLU A 44 -0.32 2.85 -12.43
N LYS A 45 -1.32 1.99 -12.19
CA LYS A 45 -2.30 1.61 -13.21
C LYS A 45 -3.15 2.80 -13.66
N GLU A 46 -3.57 3.67 -12.74
CA GLU A 46 -4.48 4.78 -13.04
C GLU A 46 -3.76 6.03 -13.55
N LEU A 47 -2.55 6.33 -13.05
CA LEU A 47 -1.79 7.54 -13.38
C LEU A 47 -0.59 7.29 -14.31
N GLY A 48 -0.26 6.03 -14.59
CA GLY A 48 0.90 5.63 -15.39
C GLY A 48 2.21 5.56 -14.61
N ALA A 49 3.29 5.17 -15.27
CA ALA A 49 4.60 4.90 -14.65
C ALA A 49 5.24 6.13 -13.97
N ASP A 50 4.89 7.34 -14.41
CA ASP A 50 5.43 8.60 -13.90
C ASP A 50 4.65 9.17 -12.69
N TRP A 51 3.70 8.40 -12.12
CA TRP A 51 2.85 8.84 -11.01
C TRP A 51 3.62 9.42 -9.82
N LYS A 52 4.86 8.96 -9.58
CA LYS A 52 5.72 9.49 -8.51
C LYS A 52 6.03 10.96 -8.69
N VAL A 53 6.20 11.42 -9.94
CA VAL A 53 6.48 12.83 -10.23
C VAL A 53 5.27 13.68 -9.87
N GLU A 54 4.06 13.18 -10.10
CA GLU A 54 2.83 13.89 -9.77
C GLU A 54 2.56 13.90 -8.25
N VAL A 55 2.72 12.76 -7.58
CA VAL A 55 2.42 12.61 -6.14
C VAL A 55 3.48 13.27 -5.25
N PHE A 56 4.75 13.27 -5.65
CA PHE A 56 5.84 13.87 -4.88
C PHE A 56 6.30 15.23 -5.41
N LYS A 57 5.63 15.81 -6.42
CA LYS A 57 5.81 17.23 -6.74
C LYS A 57 5.32 18.04 -5.54
N GLU A 58 6.25 18.44 -4.69
CA GLU A 58 5.99 19.45 -3.67
C GLU A 58 5.35 20.66 -4.38
N LYS A 59 4.07 20.92 -4.09
CA LYS A 59 3.50 22.25 -4.34
C LYS A 59 4.28 23.21 -3.45
N LYS A 60 5.34 23.77 -4.01
CA LYS A 60 6.06 24.90 -3.44
C LYS A 60 5.17 26.13 -3.42
#